data_AF-A0A3D0XBN1-F1
#
_entry.id   AF-A0A3D0XBN1-F1
#
_cell.length_a   1.000
_cell.length_b   1.000
_cell.length_c   1.000
_cell.angle_alpha   90.00
_cell.angle_beta   90.00
_cell.angle_gamma   90.00
#
_symmetry.space_group_name_H-M   'P 1'
#
loop_
_entity.id
_entity.type
_entity.pdbx_description
1 polymer ?
#
loop_
_entity_poly.entity_id
_entity_poly.type
_entity_poly.pdbx_seq_one_letter_code
_entity_poly.pdbx_strand_id
1 'polypeptide(L)'
;FDTLNKKANYDILAVFAVPVDESNKNTFKFYEFVNAYDSEHYSSFISKCKALSFYETGVSAKQGDKLLTLATCEYTQENGRLVLIAKKGVNT
;
A
#
# COMPACT_ATOMS: atom_id res chain seq x y z
N PHE A 1 -3.55 -7.21 11.15
CA PHE A 1 -2.36 -7.13 12.03
C PHE A 1 -2.81 -6.67 13.40
N ASP A 2 -2.69 -7.58 14.37
CA ASP A 2 -2.98 -7.31 15.76
C ASP A 2 -1.69 -6.84 16.45
N THR A 3 -1.78 -5.81 17.28
CA THR A 3 -0.71 -5.45 18.20
C THR A 3 -0.93 -6.14 19.53
N LEU A 4 0.05 -6.06 20.44
CA LEU A 4 -0.05 -6.64 21.79
C LEU A 4 -1.38 -6.35 22.50
N ASN A 5 -1.95 -5.14 22.29
CA ASN A 5 -3.12 -4.66 23.03
C ASN A 5 -4.33 -4.34 22.14
N LYS A 6 -4.22 -4.47 20.80
CA LYS A 6 -5.29 -4.04 19.88
C LYS A 6 -5.44 -5.01 18.73
N LYS A 7 -6.65 -5.55 18.57
CA LYS A 7 -7.05 -6.29 17.38
C LYS A 7 -7.55 -5.35 16.29
N ALA A 8 -7.30 -5.69 15.03
CA ALA A 8 -7.77 -4.88 13.91
C ALA A 8 -7.98 -5.70 12.64
N ASN A 9 -9.12 -5.44 12.01
CA ASN A 9 -9.43 -5.88 10.64
C ASN A 9 -8.89 -4.87 9.63
N TYR A 10 -8.55 -5.35 8.44
CA TYR A 10 -8.04 -4.51 7.36
C TYR A 10 -8.68 -4.92 6.04
N ASP A 11 -9.22 -3.93 5.33
CA ASP A 11 -9.82 -4.12 4.02
C ASP A 11 -8.76 -3.93 2.94
N ILE A 12 -8.61 -4.92 2.05
CA ILE A 12 -7.60 -4.87 0.98
C ILE A 12 -7.97 -3.76 0.01
N LEU A 13 -7.08 -2.78 -0.13
CA LEU A 13 -7.24 -1.63 -1.02
C LEU A 13 -6.62 -1.89 -2.39
N ALA A 14 -5.39 -2.42 -2.43
CA ALA A 14 -4.69 -2.74 -3.66
C ALA A 14 -3.74 -3.91 -3.48
N VAL A 15 -3.53 -4.69 -4.55
CA VAL A 15 -2.53 -5.76 -4.64
C VAL A 15 -1.81 -5.62 -5.97
N PHE A 16 -0.49 -5.43 -5.95
CA PHE A 16 0.30 -5.18 -7.17
C PHE A 16 1.71 -5.75 -7.07
N ALA A 17 2.34 -6.00 -8.23
CA ALA A 17 3.76 -6.34 -8.30
C ALA A 17 4.56 -5.18 -8.89
N VAL A 18 5.70 -4.86 -8.27
CA VAL A 18 6.61 -3.81 -8.73
C VAL A 18 8.07 -4.27 -8.60
N PRO A 19 8.96 -3.91 -9.55
CA PRO A 19 10.38 -4.06 -9.35
C PRO A 19 10.88 -3.02 -8.34
N VAL A 20 11.85 -3.39 -7.52
CA VAL A 20 12.58 -2.46 -6.66
C VAL A 20 13.94 -2.18 -7.29
N ASP A 21 14.11 -0.98 -7.83
CA ASP A 21 15.41 -0.46 -8.27
C ASP A 21 15.60 0.90 -7.61
N GLU A 22 16.49 0.93 -6.62
CA GLU A 22 16.77 2.13 -5.82
C GLU A 22 17.44 3.24 -6.64
N SER A 23 18.17 2.86 -7.70
CA SER A 23 18.90 3.78 -8.58
C SER A 23 17.99 4.49 -9.58
N ASN A 24 16.87 3.87 -9.94
CA ASN A 24 15.91 4.41 -10.89
C ASN A 24 14.84 5.26 -10.18
N LYS A 25 14.90 6.57 -10.42
CA LYS A 25 13.96 7.55 -9.84
C LYS A 25 12.50 7.38 -10.31
N ASN A 26 12.29 6.64 -11.40
CA ASN A 26 10.95 6.42 -11.95
C ASN A 26 10.26 5.18 -11.36
N THR A 27 10.94 4.39 -10.52
CA THR A 27 10.30 3.26 -9.83
C THR A 27 9.36 3.75 -8.74
N PHE A 28 8.27 3.02 -8.54
CA PHE A 28 7.34 3.34 -7.47
C PHE A 28 7.87 2.84 -6.13
N LYS A 29 8.49 3.74 -5.37
CA LYS A 29 9.07 3.46 -4.06
C LYS A 29 8.01 3.46 -2.95
N PHE A 30 7.11 2.48 -3.00
CA PHE A 30 6.00 2.36 -2.05
C PHE A 30 6.46 2.37 -0.58
N TYR A 31 7.68 1.88 -0.31
CA TYR A 31 8.28 1.78 1.02
C TYR A 31 8.72 3.14 1.61
N GLU A 32 8.86 4.19 0.79
CA GLU A 32 9.15 5.55 1.28
C GLU A 32 7.89 6.22 1.88
N PHE A 33 6.70 5.67 1.63
CA PHE A 33 5.45 6.16 2.22
C PHE A 33 5.26 5.58 3.63
N VAL A 34 5.73 6.31 4.64
CA VAL A 34 5.48 5.99 6.06
C VAL A 34 4.35 6.86 6.63
N ASN A 35 4.41 8.17 6.39
CA ASN A 35 3.36 9.12 6.72
C ASN A 35 3.16 10.05 5.54
N ALA A 36 1.91 10.40 5.25
CA ALA A 36 1.64 11.49 4.31
C ALA A 36 1.99 12.83 4.95
N TYR A 37 2.59 13.71 4.15
CA TYR A 37 2.93 15.08 4.57
C TYR A 37 1.72 16.01 4.43
N ASP A 38 0.87 15.75 3.44
CA ASP A 38 -0.37 16.48 3.16
C ASP A 38 -1.42 15.56 2.48
N SER A 39 -2.59 16.12 2.17
CA SER A 39 -3.71 15.41 1.53
C SER A 39 -3.39 14.95 0.11
N GLU A 40 -2.61 15.74 -0.63
CA GLU A 40 -2.26 15.46 -2.03
C GLU A 40 -1.28 14.30 -2.12
N HIS A 41 -0.26 14.28 -1.25
CA HIS A 41 0.68 13.18 -1.12
C HIS A 41 -0.06 11.87 -0.77
N TYR A 42 -1.01 11.92 0.18
CA TYR A 42 -1.83 10.75 0.55
C TYR A 42 -2.65 10.24 -0.64
N SER A 43 -3.41 11.13 -1.28
CA SER A 43 -4.32 10.77 -2.39
C SER A 43 -3.54 10.30 -3.63
N SER A 44 -2.37 10.87 -3.89
CA SER A 44 -1.47 10.43 -4.96
C SER A 44 -0.92 9.03 -4.70
N PHE A 45 -0.51 8.73 -3.47
CA PHE A 45 -0.08 7.38 -3.08
C PHE A 45 -1.20 6.35 -3.29
N ILE A 46 -2.41 6.63 -2.77
CA ILE A 46 -3.57 5.75 -2.95
C ILE A 46 -3.90 5.55 -4.44
N SER A 47 -3.92 6.64 -5.22
CA SER A 47 -4.23 6.58 -6.65
C SER A 47 -3.20 5.74 -7.41
N LYS A 48 -1.91 5.89 -7.08
CA LYS A 48 -0.84 5.09 -7.70
C LYS A 48 -0.96 3.61 -7.33
N CYS A 49 -1.22 3.29 -6.06
CA CYS A 49 -1.45 1.91 -5.62
C CYS A 49 -2.64 1.26 -6.34
N LYS A 50 -3.77 1.97 -6.47
CA LYS A 50 -4.95 1.47 -7.18
C LYS A 50 -4.69 1.30 -8.68
N ALA A 51 -3.99 2.25 -9.31
CA ALA A 51 -3.64 2.17 -10.73
C ALA A 51 -2.73 0.97 -11.07
N LEU A 52 -1.94 0.48 -10.12
CA LEU A 52 -1.10 -0.70 -10.27
C LEU A 52 -1.82 -2.01 -9.88
N SER A 53 -2.98 -1.92 -9.21
CA SER A 53 -3.66 -3.06 -8.60
C SER A 53 -4.13 -4.06 -9.66
N PHE A 54 -3.96 -5.35 -9.38
CA PHE A 54 -4.50 -6.43 -10.19
C PHE A 54 -6.03 -6.55 -10.09
N TYR A 55 -6.60 -6.01 -9.02
CA TYR A 55 -8.02 -6.15 -8.71
C TYR A 55 -8.65 -4.81 -8.37
N GLU A 56 -9.87 -4.62 -8.87
CA GLU A 56 -10.79 -3.58 -8.39
C GLU A 56 -11.51 -4.06 -7.13
N THR A 57 -11.04 -3.58 -5.98
CA THR A 57 -11.52 -4.03 -4.66
C THR A 57 -12.76 -3.28 -4.15
N GLY A 58 -13.08 -2.14 -4.77
CA GLY A 58 -14.11 -1.20 -4.29
C GLY A 58 -13.71 -0.42 -3.02
N VAL A 59 -12.56 -0.72 -2.42
CA VAL A 59 -12.08 -0.04 -1.20
C VAL A 59 -11.41 1.29 -1.57
N SER A 60 -11.70 2.31 -0.78
CA SER A 60 -11.06 3.63 -0.83
C SER A 60 -10.53 4.02 0.55
N ALA A 61 -9.57 4.93 0.57
CA ALA A 61 -9.00 5.52 1.78
C ALA A 61 -8.87 7.03 1.61
N LYS A 62 -9.11 7.77 2.69
CA LYS A 62 -8.97 9.24 2.75
C LYS A 62 -7.94 9.62 3.81
N GLN A 63 -7.48 10.86 3.77
CA GLN A 63 -6.53 11.35 4.77
C GLN A 63 -7.07 11.14 6.19
N GLY A 64 -6.22 10.60 7.07
CA GLY A 64 -6.58 10.19 8.43
C GLY A 64 -6.77 8.67 8.56
N ASP A 65 -7.16 7.98 7.49
CA ASP A 65 -7.23 6.52 7.48
C ASP A 65 -5.82 5.94 7.61
N LYS A 66 -5.71 4.89 8.45
CA LYS A 66 -4.44 4.18 8.65
C LYS A 66 -4.34 3.04 7.67
N LEU A 67 -3.17 2.94 7.04
CA LEU A 67 -2.85 1.88 6.08
C LEU A 67 -1.90 0.86 6.72
N LEU A 68 -1.96 -0.36 6.22
CA LEU A 68 -0.99 -1.42 6.45
C LEU A 68 -0.43 -1.85 5.09
N THR A 69 0.89 -1.81 4.95
CA THR A 69 1.60 -2.32 3.79
C THR A 69 2.22 -3.67 4.15
N LEU A 70 1.95 -4.70 3.36
CA LEU A 70 2.66 -5.97 3.38
C LEU A 70 3.41 -6.12 2.06
N ALA A 71 4.67 -6.51 2.11
CA ALA A 71 5.47 -6.74 0.91
C ALA A 71 6.26 -8.04 1.07
N THR A 72 6.33 -8.82 0.01
CA THR A 72 7.14 -10.04 -0.09
C THR A 72 7.89 -10.07 -1.42
N CYS A 73 8.87 -10.96 -1.55
CA CYS A 73 9.54 -11.20 -2.81
C CYS A 73 8.55 -11.74 -3.85
N GLU A 74 8.73 -11.29 -5.09
CA GLU A 74 8.02 -11.75 -6.26
C GLU A 74 9.10 -12.08 -7.32
N TYR A 75 8.99 -13.24 -7.98
CA TYR A 75 10.10 -13.85 -8.72
C TYR A 75 9.94 -13.83 -10.24
N THR A 76 8.87 -13.24 -10.77
CA THR A 76 8.67 -13.05 -12.22
C THR A 76 9.41 -11.82 -12.76
N GLN A 77 9.87 -10.93 -11.86
CA GLN A 77 10.67 -9.75 -12.19
C GLN A 77 11.98 -9.72 -11.40
N GLU A 78 13.03 -9.13 -11.97
CA GLU A 78 14.29 -8.89 -11.24
C GLU A 78 14.04 -7.96 -10.06
N ASN A 79 14.44 -8.40 -8.86
CA ASN A 79 14.16 -7.74 -7.59
C ASN A 79 12.67 -7.35 -7.39
N GLY A 80 11.74 -8.19 -7.86
CA GLY A 80 10.31 -7.99 -7.74
C GLY A 80 9.79 -8.01 -6.30
N ARG A 81 8.73 -7.24 -6.05
CA ARG A 81 7.94 -7.29 -4.81
C ARG A 81 6.47 -7.42 -5.14
N LEU A 82 5.79 -8.35 -4.46
CA LEU A 82 4.33 -8.37 -4.38
C LEU A 82 3.95 -7.54 -3.16
N VAL A 83 3.13 -6.51 -3.38
CA VAL A 83 2.76 -5.53 -2.37
C VAL A 83 1.24 -5.55 -2.19
N LEU A 84 0.81 -5.57 -0.94
CA LEU A 84 -0.58 -5.45 -0.53
C LEU A 84 -0.72 -4.21 0.35
N ILE A 85 -1.64 -3.33 -0.04
CA ILE A 85 -2.03 -2.15 0.74
C ILE A 85 -3.42 -2.42 1.30
N ALA A 86 -3.60 -2.31 2.61
CA ALA A 86 -4.88 -2.49 3.26
C ALA A 86 -5.23 -1.31 4.16
N LYS A 87 -6.49 -0.89 4.15
CA LYS A 87 -7.01 0.15 5.04
C LYS A 87 -7.45 -0.51 6.35
N LYS A 88 -7.02 0.04 7.48
CA LYS A 88 -7.50 -0.39 8.80
C LYS A 88 -9.00 -0.12 8.92
N GLY A 89 -9.78 -1.16 9.21
CA GLY A 89 -11.21 -1.03 9.50
C GLY A 89 -11.46 -0.24 10.77
N VAL A 90 -12.61 0.43 10.83
CA VAL A 90 -13.11 1.03 12.08
C VAL A 90 -13.84 -0.08 12.81
N ASN A 91 -13.32 -0.52 13.96
CA ASN A 91 -14.08 -1.36 14.86
C ASN A 91 -15.22 -0.48 15.42
N THR A 92 -16.45 -0.71 14.98
CA THR A 92 -17.68 -0.18 15.60
C THR A 92 -17.96 -0.89 16.91
#